data_AF-A0ABD7NIN8-F1
#
_entry.id   AF-A0ABD7NIN8-F1
#
_cell.length_a   1.000
_cell.length_b   1.000
_cell.length_c   1.000
_cell.angle_alpha   90.00
_cell.angle_beta   90.00
_cell.angle_gamma   90.00
#
_symmetry.space_group_name_H-M   'P 1'
#
loop_
_entity.id
_entity.type
_entity.pdbx_description
1 polymer ?
#
loop_
_entity_poly.entity_id
_entity_poly.type
_entity_poly.pdbx_seq_one_letter_code
_entity_poly.pdbx_strand_id
1 'polypeptide(L)'
;MSLKTIPAVDFHFPEDLTEFYPKTARDKVETNIAAIRLVKTLEAEQRQATPSEQELLAKYVGWGGLLLTISLMTIILSSLKNVKN
;
A
#
# COMPACT_ATOMS: atom_id res chain seq x y z
N MET A 1 -11.57 13.34 -22.45
CA MET A 1 -10.34 12.71 -21.93
C MET A 1 -10.77 11.46 -21.17
N SER A 2 -10.42 10.27 -21.66
CA SER A 2 -10.78 9.00 -21.03
C SER A 2 -9.88 8.78 -19.82
N LEU A 3 -10.45 8.80 -18.61
CA LEU A 3 -9.73 8.35 -17.41
C LEU A 3 -9.39 6.89 -17.64
N LYS A 4 -8.09 6.57 -17.73
CA LYS A 4 -7.61 5.21 -17.90
C LYS A 4 -7.83 4.48 -16.57
N THR A 5 -9.03 3.96 -16.36
CA THR A 5 -9.36 3.18 -15.16
C THR A 5 -8.58 1.88 -15.24
N ILE A 6 -7.46 1.78 -14.51
CA ILE A 6 -6.80 0.50 -14.27
C ILE A 6 -7.84 -0.36 -13.53
N PRO A 7 -8.24 -1.53 -14.06
CA PRO A 7 -9.20 -2.38 -13.37
C PRO A 7 -8.65 -2.69 -11.98
N ALA A 8 -9.47 -2.45 -10.95
CA ALA A 8 -9.08 -2.77 -9.58
C ALA A 8 -8.88 -4.28 -9.49
N VAL A 9 -7.64 -4.70 -9.26
CA VAL A 9 -7.27 -6.11 -9.04
C VAL A 9 -7.13 -6.31 -7.53
N ASP A 10 -7.68 -7.42 -7.07
CA ASP A 10 -7.67 -7.81 -5.67
C ASP A 10 -6.23 -8.19 -5.29
N PHE A 11 -5.71 -7.59 -4.23
CA PHE A 11 -4.38 -7.95 -3.73
C PHE A 11 -4.50 -9.18 -2.81
N HIS A 12 -3.77 -10.23 -3.15
CA HIS A 12 -3.67 -11.43 -2.33
C HIS A 12 -2.31 -11.47 -1.65
N PHE A 13 -2.31 -11.61 -0.32
CA PHE A 13 -1.07 -11.83 0.42
C PHE A 13 -0.48 -13.19 0.06
N PRO A 14 0.85 -13.33 0.00
CA PRO A 14 1.47 -14.63 -0.14
C PRO A 14 1.15 -15.50 1.09
N GLU A 15 1.05 -16.81 0.88
CA GLU A 15 0.77 -17.80 1.94
C GLU A 15 1.87 -17.79 3.01
N ASP A 16 3.12 -17.56 2.61
CA ASP A 16 4.27 -17.39 3.49
C ASP A 16 4.68 -15.91 3.57
N LEU A 17 4.61 -15.35 4.79
CA LEU A 17 4.96 -13.96 5.08
C LEU A 17 6.40 -13.79 5.61
N THR A 18 7.16 -14.88 5.76
CA THR A 18 8.50 -14.88 6.40
C THR A 18 9.48 -13.92 5.70
N GLU A 19 9.39 -13.83 4.38
CA GLU A 19 10.20 -12.92 3.54
C GLU A 19 9.40 -11.73 3.00
N PHE A 20 8.10 -11.63 3.31
CA PHE A 20 7.25 -10.58 2.76
C PHE A 20 7.53 -9.21 3.41
N TYR A 21 7.72 -9.19 4.73
CA TYR A 21 7.94 -7.95 5.46
C TYR A 21 9.44 -7.63 5.62
N PRO A 22 9.80 -6.34 5.54
CA PRO A 22 11.16 -5.91 5.86
C PRO A 22 11.54 -6.30 7.30
N LYS A 23 12.71 -6.94 7.45
CA LYS A 23 13.15 -7.52 8.72
C LYS A 23 13.79 -6.49 9.64
N THR A 24 14.60 -5.59 9.10
CA THR A 24 15.34 -4.59 9.89
C THR A 24 14.53 -3.32 10.09
N ALA A 25 14.83 -2.56 11.15
CA ALA A 25 14.21 -1.26 11.36
C ALA A 25 14.49 -0.28 10.20
N ARG A 26 15.69 -0.35 9.62
CA ARG A 26 16.06 0.47 8.46
C ARG A 26 15.18 0.17 7.25
N ASP A 27 15.07 -1.10 6.87
CA ASP A 27 14.29 -1.51 5.70
C ASP A 27 12.80 -1.16 5.87
N LYS A 28 12.29 -1.26 7.10
CA LYS A 28 10.92 -0.83 7.45
C LYS A 28 10.73 0.67 7.21
N VAL A 29 11.69 1.50 7.63
CA VAL A 29 11.64 2.96 7.41
C VAL A 29 11.69 3.27 5.92
N GLU A 30 12.62 2.67 5.18
CA GLU A 30 12.78 2.90 3.74
C GLU A 30 11.52 2.47 2.97
N THR A 31 10.96 1.30 3.29
CA THR A 31 9.71 0.78 2.71
C THR A 31 8.53 1.70 3.02
N ASN A 32 8.39 2.17 4.26
CA ASN A 32 7.30 3.06 4.64
C ASN A 32 7.40 4.43 3.94
N ILE A 33 8.61 4.98 3.79
CA ILE A 33 8.82 6.23 3.04
C ILE A 33 8.41 6.03 1.57
N ALA A 34 8.77 4.91 0.96
CA ALA A 34 8.37 4.59 -0.40
C ALA A 34 6.84 4.47 -0.54
N ALA A 35 6.18 3.77 0.38
CA ALA A 35 4.72 3.64 0.40
C ALA A 35 4.02 5.00 0.55
N ILE A 36 4.50 5.88 1.43
CA ILE A 36 3.93 7.23 1.61
C ILE A 36 4.10 8.08 0.34
N ARG A 37 5.26 8.02 -0.31
CA ARG A 37 5.49 8.73 -1.58
C ARG A 37 4.54 8.24 -2.66
N LEU A 38 4.36 6.93 -2.76
CA LEU A 38 3.46 6.30 -3.72
C LEU A 38 2.01 6.76 -3.48
N VAL A 39 1.52 6.77 -2.24
CA VAL A 39 0.17 7.26 -1.93
C VAL A 39 -0.03 8.69 -2.45
N LYS A 40 0.92 9.59 -2.20
CA LYS A 40 0.83 10.98 -2.68
C LYS A 40 0.79 11.07 -4.21
N THR A 41 1.55 10.23 -4.91
CA THR A 41 1.50 10.15 -6.37
C THR A 41 0.14 9.66 -6.86
N LEU A 42 -0.41 8.60 -6.26
CA LEU A 42 -1.73 8.05 -6.62
C LEU A 42 -2.86 9.07 -6.41
N GLU A 43 -2.79 9.84 -5.32
CA GLU A 43 -3.73 10.93 -5.03
C GLU A 43 -3.63 12.06 -6.07
N ALA A 44 -2.41 12.51 -6.37
CA ALA A 44 -2.17 13.57 -7.36
C ALA A 44 -2.61 13.17 -8.77
N GLU A 45 -2.43 11.90 -9.13
CA GLU A 45 -2.79 11.34 -10.44
C GLU A 45 -4.23 10.84 -10.50
N GLN A 46 -4.96 10.86 -9.38
CA GLN A 46 -6.34 10.34 -9.24
C GLN A 46 -6.52 8.94 -9.83
N ARG A 47 -5.54 8.06 -9.62
CA ARG A 47 -5.55 6.69 -10.17
C ARG A 47 -5.40 5.64 -9.07
N GLN A 48 -5.77 4.42 -9.43
CA GLN A 48 -5.54 3.25 -8.59
C GLN A 48 -4.08 2.78 -8.68
N ALA A 49 -3.64 2.08 -7.64
CA ALA A 49 -2.37 1.39 -7.61
C ALA A 49 -2.37 0.22 -8.61
N THR A 50 -1.27 0.02 -9.31
CA THR A 50 -0.99 -1.21 -10.06
C THR A 50 -0.71 -2.37 -9.09
N PRO A 51 -0.74 -3.64 -9.54
CA PRO A 51 -0.47 -4.79 -8.66
C PRO A 51 0.86 -4.71 -7.90
N SER A 52 1.95 -4.27 -8.55
CA SER A 52 3.25 -4.09 -7.90
C SER A 52 3.26 -2.93 -6.89
N GLU A 53 2.51 -1.87 -7.18
CA GLU A 53 2.33 -0.75 -6.24
C GLU A 53 1.49 -1.17 -5.04
N GLN A 54 0.45 -1.99 -5.23
CA GLN A 54 -0.33 -2.58 -4.13
C GLN A 54 0.55 -3.43 -3.21
N GLU A 55 1.48 -4.21 -3.76
CA GLU A 55 2.43 -5.00 -2.97
C GLU A 55 3.32 -4.09 -2.10
N LEU A 56 3.84 -2.99 -2.65
CA LEU A 56 4.61 -2.01 -1.89
C LEU A 56 3.77 -1.37 -0.77
N LEU A 57 2.51 -1.04 -1.05
CA LEU A 57 1.59 -0.51 -0.04
C LEU A 57 1.28 -1.54 1.06
N ALA A 58 1.15 -2.81 0.72
CA ALA A 58 0.89 -3.91 1.65
C ALA A 58 2.09 -4.22 2.57
N LYS A 59 3.30 -3.83 2.17
CA LYS A 59 4.52 -3.92 2.98
C LYS A 59 4.70 -2.77 3.97
N TYR A 60 3.82 -1.77 3.96
CA TYR A 60 3.81 -0.72 4.98
C TYR A 60 3.57 -1.35 6.36
N VAL A 61 4.48 -1.12 7.31
CA VAL A 61 4.36 -1.64 8.68
C VAL A 61 4.14 -0.51 9.68
N GLY A 62 3.20 -0.69 10.60
CA GLY A 62 2.93 0.26 11.67
C GLY A 62 4.00 0.26 12.76
N TRP A 63 4.39 1.44 13.22
CA TRP A 63 5.16 1.64 14.45
C TRP A 63 4.12 2.02 15.51
N GLY A 64 3.90 1.18 16.53
CA GLY A 64 2.77 1.34 17.46
C GLY A 64 2.52 2.79 17.91
N GLY A 65 1.31 3.29 17.63
CA GLY A 65 0.73 4.50 18.21
C GLY A 65 0.96 5.83 17.47
N LEU A 66 0.01 6.23 16.60
CA LEU A 66 -0.70 7.54 16.55
C LEU A 66 -1.10 7.93 15.12
N LEU A 67 -2.40 8.24 14.96
CA LEU A 67 -3.10 9.17 14.04
C LEU A 67 -2.67 9.28 12.56
N LEU A 68 -1.39 9.39 12.21
CA LEU A 68 -0.89 9.32 10.83
C LEU A 68 -1.28 7.99 10.16
N THR A 69 -1.33 6.93 10.97
CA THR A 69 -1.74 5.57 10.59
C THR A 69 -3.18 5.51 10.08
N ILE A 70 -4.12 6.32 10.60
CA ILE A 70 -5.54 6.16 10.28
C ILE A 70 -5.86 6.66 8.86
N SER A 71 -5.33 7.81 8.47
CA SER A 71 -5.56 8.37 7.12
C SER A 71 -4.83 7.56 6.04
N LEU A 72 -3.55 7.22 6.28
CA LEU A 72 -2.77 6.38 5.36
C LEU A 72 -3.31 4.96 5.26
N MET A 73 -3.73 4.32 6.36
CA MET A 73 -4.39 3.01 6.28
C MET A 73 -5.72 3.12 5.54
N THR A 74 -6.49 4.20 5.69
CA THR A 74 -7.75 4.34 4.94
C THR A 74 -7.51 4.40 3.43
N ILE A 75 -6.45 5.10 3.00
CA ILE A 75 -6.07 5.20 1.59
C ILE A 75 -5.46 3.88 1.09
N ILE A 76 -4.56 3.27 1.85
CA ILE A 76 -3.97 1.95 1.53
C ILE A 76 -5.09 0.90 1.42
N LEU A 77 -5.98 0.81 2.42
CA LEU A 77 -7.12 -0.10 2.38
C LEU A 77 -8.09 0.21 1.25
N SER A 78 -8.28 1.49 0.88
CA SER A 78 -9.10 1.86 -0.29
C SER A 78 -8.44 1.48 -1.62
N SER A 79 -7.11 1.51 -1.71
CA SER A 79 -6.33 0.96 -2.84
C SER A 79 -6.29 -0.58 -2.84
N LEU A 80 -6.65 -1.21 -1.71
CA LEU A 80 -6.79 -2.66 -1.53
C LEU A 80 -8.26 -3.11 -1.51
N LYS A 81 -9.24 -2.24 -1.79
CA LYS A 81 -10.67 -2.59 -1.75
C LYS A 81 -11.04 -3.56 -2.87
N ASN A 82 -10.84 -4.84 -2.57
CA ASN A 82 -11.61 -6.02 -2.98
C ASN A 82 -11.10 -7.29 -2.24
N VAL A 83 -10.58 -7.16 -1.02
CA VAL A 83 -10.22 -8.33 -0.21
C VAL A 83 -11.52 -9.03 0.20
N LYS A 84 -11.83 -10.16 -0.44
CA LYS A 84 -12.84 -11.11 0.05
C LYS A 84 -12.14 -12.09 1.01
N ASN A 85 -12.81 -12.36 2.14
CA ASN A 85 -12.51 -13.43 3.08
C ASN A 85 -12.25 -14.76 2.39
#